data_AF-A0A6L7XQC7-F1
#
_entry.id   AF-A0A6L7XQC7-F1
#
_cell.length_a   1.000
_cell.length_b   1.000
_cell.length_c   1.000
_cell.angle_alpha   90.00
_cell.angle_beta   90.00
_cell.angle_gamma   90.00
#
_symmetry.space_group_name_H-M   'P 1'
#
loop_
_entity.id
_entity.type
_entity.pdbx_description
1 polymer ?
#
loop_
_entity_poly.entity_id
_entity_poly.type
_entity_poly.pdbx_seq_one_letter_code
_entity_poly.pdbx_strand_id
1 'polypeptide(L)'
;MQQLNPSEISDIIKSRIHNLDVTAQAQNEGTIVSVSDGIVRVHGLAEAQYGEMIEFPGAEGGGVVTGMALNLERDSVGVVVLGDYEGLSEGMTARCTKRILEVPVGRELLGRVVNALGEPVDGKGPIAATETAPIEKVAPGVIARQSVDQPVQMGIKCIDAMVPI
;
A
#
# COMPACT_ATOMS: atom_id res chain seq x y z
N MET A 1 0.92 27.28 -21.55
CA MET A 1 0.21 25.99 -21.70
C MET A 1 0.97 25.19 -22.73
N GLN A 2 1.69 24.13 -22.33
CA GLN A 2 2.36 23.25 -23.29
C GLN A 2 1.28 22.51 -24.10
N GLN A 3 1.29 22.71 -25.41
CA GLN A 3 0.45 22.01 -26.36
C GLN A 3 0.92 20.56 -26.41
N LEU A 4 0.18 19.65 -25.79
CA LEU A 4 0.41 18.21 -25.91
C LEU A 4 0.11 17.81 -27.36
N ASN A 5 1.10 17.28 -28.06
CA ASN A 5 0.98 16.90 -29.47
C ASN A 5 0.31 15.52 -29.56
N PRO A 6 -0.80 15.33 -30.29
CA PRO A 6 -1.53 14.06 -30.34
C PRO A 6 -0.68 12.85 -30.79
N SER A 7 0.37 13.12 -31.56
CA SER A 7 1.34 12.12 -32.03
C SER A 7 2.14 11.51 -30.88
N GLU A 8 2.61 12.33 -29.93
CA GLU A 8 3.40 11.86 -28.77
C GLU A 8 2.57 10.96 -27.86
N ILE A 9 1.29 11.29 -27.65
CA ILE A 9 0.37 10.48 -26.87
C ILE A 9 0.16 9.11 -27.54
N SER A 10 0.00 9.10 -28.86
CA SER A 10 -0.19 7.87 -29.63
C SER A 10 1.05 6.96 -29.57
N ASP A 11 2.24 7.52 -29.62
CA ASP A 11 3.50 6.78 -29.54
C ASP A 11 3.75 6.23 -28.12
N ILE A 12 3.39 6.98 -27.08
CA ILE A 12 3.43 6.50 -25.69
C ILE A 12 2.45 5.33 -25.49
N ILE A 13 1.23 5.40 -26.03
CA ILE A 13 0.26 4.30 -25.91
C ILE A 13 0.74 3.07 -26.68
N LYS A 14 1.24 3.24 -27.91
CA LYS A 14 1.79 2.13 -28.71
C LYS A 14 2.96 1.44 -28.03
N SER A 15 3.89 2.21 -27.44
CA SER A 15 5.02 1.64 -26.70
C SER A 15 4.58 0.88 -25.44
N ARG A 16 3.56 1.37 -24.71
CA ARG A 16 2.97 0.63 -23.58
C ARG A 16 2.32 -0.68 -24.00
N ILE A 17 1.62 -0.72 -25.14
CA ILE A 17 1.03 -1.95 -25.67
C ILE A 17 2.11 -2.94 -26.10
N HIS A 18 3.16 -2.48 -26.76
CA HIS A 18 4.27 -3.35 -27.20
C HIS A 18 5.03 -3.96 -26.02
N ASN A 19 5.15 -3.25 -24.90
CA ASN A 19 5.82 -3.72 -23.69
C ASN A 19 4.93 -4.56 -22.77
N LEU A 20 3.70 -4.91 -23.18
CA LEU A 20 2.78 -5.72 -22.38
C LEU A 20 3.14 -7.21 -22.51
N ASP A 21 4.05 -7.68 -21.65
CA ASP A 21 4.36 -9.10 -21.51
C ASP A 21 3.24 -9.82 -20.74
N VAL A 22 2.33 -10.48 -21.47
CA VAL A 22 1.28 -11.31 -20.88
C VAL A 22 1.86 -12.67 -20.50
N THR A 23 2.29 -12.80 -19.25
CA THR A 23 2.75 -14.07 -18.68
C THR A 23 1.71 -14.63 -17.71
N ALA A 24 1.37 -15.91 -17.86
CA ALA A 24 0.51 -16.60 -16.91
C ALA A 24 1.33 -16.98 -15.67
N GLN A 25 1.06 -16.33 -14.53
CA GLN A 25 1.68 -16.66 -13.26
C GLN A 25 0.67 -17.42 -12.40
N ALA A 26 1.09 -18.54 -11.82
CA ALA A 26 0.31 -19.22 -10.79
C ALA A 26 0.24 -18.30 -9.55
N GLN A 27 -0.95 -17.85 -9.20
CA GLN A 27 -1.18 -17.01 -8.03
C GLN A 27 -2.15 -17.70 -7.07
N ASN A 28 -1.92 -17.48 -5.78
CA ASN A 28 -2.76 -17.99 -4.73
C ASN A 28 -3.99 -17.09 -4.63
N GLU A 29 -5.14 -17.63 -5.04
CA GLU A 29 -6.42 -16.93 -5.07
C GLU A 29 -7.39 -17.55 -4.06
N GLY A 30 -8.30 -16.73 -3.57
CA GLY A 30 -9.42 -17.12 -2.73
C GLY A 30 -10.70 -16.46 -3.19
N THR A 31 -11.79 -16.82 -2.53
CA THR A 31 -13.13 -16.28 -2.82
C THR A 31 -13.69 -15.65 -1.57
N ILE A 32 -14.25 -14.45 -1.71
CA ILE A 32 -14.92 -13.76 -0.60
C ILE A 32 -16.19 -14.54 -0.21
N VAL A 33 -16.28 -14.93 1.06
CA VAL A 33 -17.44 -15.61 1.64
C VAL A 33 -18.41 -14.61 2.26
N SER A 34 -17.88 -13.59 2.93
CA SER A 34 -18.69 -12.55 3.56
C SER A 34 -17.92 -11.24 3.67
N VAL A 35 -18.64 -10.13 3.59
CA VAL A 35 -18.13 -8.77 3.83
C VAL A 35 -18.95 -8.16 4.94
N SER A 36 -18.29 -7.62 5.97
CA SER A 36 -18.96 -7.01 7.12
C SER A 36 -18.10 -5.89 7.71
N ASP A 37 -18.56 -4.64 7.60
CA ASP A 37 -17.95 -3.46 8.22
C ASP A 37 -16.40 -3.37 8.01
N GLY A 38 -15.96 -3.47 6.75
CA GLY A 38 -14.54 -3.44 6.40
C GLY A 38 -13.74 -4.71 6.71
N ILE A 39 -14.38 -5.76 7.25
CA ILE A 39 -13.78 -7.08 7.44
C ILE A 39 -14.32 -8.04 6.37
N VAL A 40 -13.40 -8.67 5.65
CA VAL A 40 -13.68 -9.62 4.59
C VAL A 40 -13.20 -10.99 5.02
N ARG A 41 -14.10 -11.99 4.96
CA ARG A 41 -13.72 -13.39 5.17
C ARG A 41 -13.52 -14.05 3.82
N VAL A 42 -12.32 -14.51 3.55
CA VAL A 42 -11.94 -15.15 2.28
C VAL A 42 -11.74 -16.64 2.52
N HIS A 43 -12.36 -17.48 1.70
CA HIS A 43 -12.08 -18.91 1.66
C HIS A 43 -10.96 -19.19 0.63
N GLY A 44 -10.05 -20.09 0.97
CA GLY A 44 -8.85 -20.33 0.17
C GLY A 44 -7.65 -19.58 0.73
N LEU A 45 -6.82 -19.00 -0.16
CA LEU A 45 -5.56 -18.33 0.21
C LEU A 45 -4.65 -19.20 1.10
N ALA A 46 -4.41 -20.46 0.71
CA ALA A 46 -3.68 -21.42 1.53
C ALA A 46 -2.23 -21.01 1.87
N GLU A 47 -1.59 -20.20 1.01
CA GLU A 47 -0.24 -19.67 1.22
C GLU A 47 -0.21 -18.26 1.84
N ALA A 48 -1.33 -17.73 2.35
CA ALA A 48 -1.36 -16.38 2.93
C ALA A 48 -0.52 -16.30 4.22
N GLN A 49 0.23 -15.22 4.34
CA GLN A 49 1.02 -14.90 5.53
C GLN A 49 0.31 -13.85 6.39
N TYR A 50 0.60 -13.88 7.70
CA TYR A 50 0.09 -12.85 8.60
C TYR A 50 0.70 -11.50 8.24
N GLY A 51 -0.13 -10.46 8.15
CA GLY A 51 0.29 -9.13 7.75
C GLY A 51 0.56 -8.99 6.24
N GLU A 52 0.22 -9.99 5.42
CA GLU A 52 0.33 -9.90 3.96
C GLU A 52 -0.73 -8.97 3.36
N MET A 53 -0.36 -8.25 2.31
CA MET A 53 -1.30 -7.51 1.49
C MET A 53 -2.08 -8.45 0.57
N ILE A 54 -3.40 -8.33 0.63
CA ILE A 54 -4.34 -9.03 -0.23
C ILE A 54 -4.97 -8.01 -1.17
N GLU A 55 -4.96 -8.30 -2.46
CA GLU A 55 -5.58 -7.46 -3.47
C GLU A 55 -6.95 -8.00 -3.83
N PHE A 56 -7.92 -7.09 -3.88
CA PHE A 56 -9.27 -7.34 -4.37
C PHE A 56 -9.48 -6.57 -5.67
N PRO A 57 -10.17 -7.16 -6.66
CA PRO A 57 -10.64 -6.41 -7.80
C PRO A 57 -11.63 -5.35 -7.30
N GLY A 58 -11.40 -4.06 -7.57
CA GLY A 58 -12.37 -3.03 -7.21
C GLY A 58 -13.66 -3.17 -8.02
N ALA A 59 -14.77 -2.66 -7.48
CA ALA A 59 -16.01 -2.52 -8.23
C ALA A 59 -15.86 -1.56 -9.43
N GLU A 60 -16.79 -1.71 -10.38
CA GLU A 60 -16.96 -0.93 -11.63
C GLU A 60 -16.24 0.44 -11.64
N GLY A 61 -15.06 0.51 -12.25
CA GLY A 61 -14.39 1.80 -12.50
C GLY A 61 -12.89 1.92 -12.20
N GLY A 62 -12.21 0.84 -11.78
CA GLY A 62 -10.75 0.72 -12.02
C GLY A 62 -9.80 1.14 -10.89
N GLY A 63 -10.06 0.70 -9.66
CA GLY A 63 -9.07 0.69 -8.58
C GLY A 63 -8.81 -0.73 -8.07
N VAL A 64 -7.60 -1.03 -7.60
CA VAL A 64 -7.33 -2.23 -6.81
C VAL A 64 -7.61 -1.86 -5.36
N VAL A 65 -8.46 -2.63 -4.67
CA VAL A 65 -8.68 -2.42 -3.24
C VAL A 65 -7.71 -3.33 -2.49
N THR A 66 -6.89 -2.75 -1.63
CA THR A 66 -5.92 -3.49 -0.84
C THR A 66 -6.53 -3.82 0.52
N GLY A 67 -6.22 -4.99 1.05
CA GLY A 67 -6.49 -5.37 2.43
C GLY A 67 -5.27 -6.02 3.07
N MET A 68 -5.33 -6.23 4.38
CA MET A 68 -4.30 -6.92 5.15
C MET A 68 -4.86 -8.17 5.80
N ALA A 69 -4.18 -9.30 5.62
CA ALA A 69 -4.50 -10.54 6.30
C ALA A 69 -4.16 -10.44 7.80
N LEU A 70 -5.18 -10.47 8.66
CA LEU A 70 -5.01 -10.42 10.12
C LEU A 70 -5.27 -11.76 10.80
N ASN A 71 -6.29 -12.51 10.35
CA ASN A 71 -6.65 -13.77 10.97
C ASN A 71 -6.45 -14.91 9.97
N LEU A 72 -5.60 -15.89 10.32
CA LEU A 72 -5.41 -17.11 9.53
C LEU A 72 -6.13 -18.26 10.25
N GLU A 73 -7.35 -18.57 9.81
CA GLU A 73 -8.11 -19.73 10.28
C GLU A 73 -7.85 -20.94 9.36
N ARG A 74 -8.32 -22.13 9.76
CA ARG A 74 -8.12 -23.36 8.97
C ARG A 74 -8.74 -23.30 7.58
N ASP A 75 -9.97 -22.78 7.52
CA ASP A 75 -10.79 -22.78 6.32
C ASP A 75 -11.07 -21.37 5.80
N SER A 76 -10.57 -20.33 6.48
CA SER A 76 -10.79 -18.95 6.07
C SER A 76 -9.67 -18.00 6.51
N VAL A 77 -9.51 -16.91 5.78
CA VAL A 77 -8.61 -15.81 6.11
C VAL A 77 -9.45 -14.57 6.36
N GLY A 78 -9.30 -13.96 7.53
CA GLY A 78 -9.87 -12.67 7.86
C GLY A 78 -8.96 -11.56 7.36
N VAL A 79 -9.46 -10.76 6.42
CA VAL A 79 -8.77 -9.65 5.80
C VAL A 79 -9.44 -8.35 6.21
N VAL A 80 -8.67 -7.37 6.67
CA VAL A 80 -9.17 -6.00 6.89
C VAL A 80 -8.92 -5.18 5.65
N VAL A 81 -9.96 -4.54 5.14
CA VAL A 81 -9.91 -3.72 3.93
C VAL A 81 -9.28 -2.37 4.26
N LEU A 82 -8.28 -1.97 3.48
CA LEU A 82 -7.57 -0.70 3.58
C LEU A 82 -8.02 0.23 2.46
N GLY A 83 -9.30 0.58 2.46
CA GLY A 83 -9.93 1.36 1.41
C GLY A 83 -11.45 1.31 1.49
N ASP A 84 -12.09 1.59 0.37
CA ASP A 84 -13.54 1.47 0.24
C ASP A 84 -13.94 -0.01 0.13
N TYR A 85 -14.75 -0.48 1.08
CA TYR A 85 -15.25 -1.85 1.12
C TYR A 85 -16.64 -1.99 0.48
N GLU A 86 -17.35 -0.88 0.16
CA GLU A 86 -18.71 -0.93 -0.39
C GLU A 86 -18.75 -1.60 -1.77
N GLY A 87 -17.65 -1.54 -2.51
CA GLY A 87 -17.48 -2.22 -3.79
C GLY A 87 -17.19 -3.73 -3.70
N LEU A 88 -17.01 -4.29 -2.50
CA LEU A 88 -16.70 -5.71 -2.34
C LEU A 88 -17.98 -6.51 -2.08
N SER A 89 -18.15 -7.59 -2.84
CA SER A 89 -19.27 -8.52 -2.72
C SER A 89 -18.81 -9.96 -2.54
N GLU A 90 -19.69 -10.78 -1.99
CA GLU A 90 -19.50 -12.23 -1.92
C GLU A 90 -19.27 -12.83 -3.31
N GLY A 91 -18.41 -13.85 -3.39
CA GLY A 91 -18.05 -14.50 -4.65
C GLY A 91 -16.93 -13.80 -5.44
N MET A 92 -16.52 -12.59 -5.08
CA MET A 92 -15.36 -11.94 -5.72
C MET A 92 -14.06 -12.65 -5.37
N THR A 93 -13.07 -12.53 -6.27
CA THR A 93 -11.75 -13.10 -6.06
C THR A 93 -10.91 -12.22 -5.13
N ALA A 94 -10.03 -12.85 -4.38
CA ALA A 94 -9.02 -12.20 -3.56
C ALA A 94 -7.67 -12.83 -3.87
N ARG A 95 -6.60 -12.03 -3.89
CA ARG A 95 -5.30 -12.44 -4.39
C ARG A 95 -4.19 -12.10 -3.42
N CYS A 96 -3.35 -13.08 -3.10
CA CYS A 96 -2.13 -12.89 -2.33
C CYS A 96 -1.08 -12.16 -3.17
N THR A 97 -0.50 -11.09 -2.63
CA THR A 97 0.60 -10.35 -3.29
C THR A 97 1.98 -10.91 -2.95
N LYS A 98 2.08 -11.80 -1.95
CA LYS A 98 3.32 -12.29 -1.33
C LYS A 98 4.20 -11.19 -0.73
N ARG A 99 3.60 -10.03 -0.46
CA ARG A 99 4.26 -8.88 0.14
C ARG A 99 3.59 -8.59 1.47
N ILE A 100 4.40 -8.60 2.53
CA ILE A 100 3.97 -8.08 3.84
C ILE A 100 3.62 -6.60 3.66
N LEU A 101 2.67 -6.10 4.45
CA LEU A 101 2.21 -4.72 4.40
C LEU A 101 3.38 -3.74 4.36
N GLU A 102 3.57 -3.16 3.19
CA GLU A 102 4.65 -2.25 2.86
C GLU A 102 4.10 -0.99 2.22
N VAL A 103 4.81 0.11 2.42
CA VAL A 103 4.48 1.42 1.86
C VAL A 103 5.67 1.96 1.08
N PRO A 104 5.45 2.76 0.03
CA PRO A 104 6.53 3.44 -0.66
C PRO A 104 7.26 4.37 0.31
N VAL A 105 8.59 4.40 0.20
CA VAL A 105 9.47 5.27 0.98
C VAL A 105 10.46 5.95 0.05
N GLY A 106 10.95 7.12 0.45
CA GLY A 106 11.96 7.84 -0.31
C GLY A 106 11.84 9.35 -0.19
N ARG A 107 12.78 10.04 -0.85
CA ARG A 107 12.81 11.51 -0.86
C ARG A 107 11.69 12.09 -1.73
N GLU A 108 11.12 11.29 -2.62
CA GLU A 108 10.03 11.65 -3.52
C GLU A 108 8.73 12.00 -2.76
N LEU A 109 8.62 11.57 -1.50
CA LEU A 109 7.48 11.88 -0.62
C LEU A 109 7.55 13.29 -0.01
N LEU A 110 8.71 13.94 -0.03
CA LEU A 110 8.87 15.25 0.61
C LEU A 110 7.97 16.31 -0.06
N GLY A 111 7.12 16.96 0.74
CA GLY A 111 6.20 18.01 0.26
C GLY A 111 4.95 17.48 -0.45
N ARG A 112 4.72 16.16 -0.44
CA ARG A 112 3.49 15.52 -0.93
C ARG A 112 2.52 15.30 0.23
N VAL A 113 1.23 15.17 -0.10
CA VAL A 113 0.22 14.65 0.83
C VAL A 113 -0.17 13.25 0.34
N VAL A 114 0.00 12.27 1.20
CA VAL A 114 -0.26 10.85 0.90
C VAL A 114 -1.27 10.26 1.89
N ASN A 115 -1.98 9.23 1.47
CA ASN A 115 -2.80 8.41 2.36
C ASN A 115 -1.95 7.39 3.15
N ALA A 116 -2.59 6.57 3.97
CA ALA A 116 -1.91 5.56 4.80
C ALA A 116 -1.20 4.46 3.98
N LEU A 117 -1.59 4.25 2.73
CA LEU A 117 -0.94 3.31 1.80
C LEU A 117 0.19 3.96 0.99
N GLY A 118 0.44 5.26 1.20
CA GLY A 118 1.46 6.01 0.47
C GLY A 118 1.02 6.52 -0.91
N GLU A 119 -0.27 6.43 -1.23
CA GLU A 119 -0.82 6.96 -2.48
C GLU A 119 -1.05 8.47 -2.36
N PRO A 120 -0.74 9.26 -3.41
CA PRO A 120 -0.87 10.71 -3.37
C PRO A 120 -2.33 11.16 -3.39
N VAL A 121 -2.72 12.00 -2.43
CA VAL A 121 -4.05 12.62 -2.34
C VAL A 121 -4.03 14.13 -2.60
N ASP A 122 -2.86 14.68 -2.96
CA ASP A 122 -2.67 16.11 -3.23
C ASP A 122 -3.00 16.55 -4.67
N GLY A 123 -3.39 15.63 -5.55
CA GLY A 123 -3.72 15.93 -6.95
C GLY A 123 -2.52 16.31 -7.83
N LYS A 124 -1.28 16.19 -7.34
CA LYS A 124 -0.05 16.57 -8.07
C LYS A 124 0.50 15.46 -8.98
N GLY A 125 -0.26 14.40 -9.22
CA GLY A 125 0.13 13.24 -10.02
C GLY A 125 0.79 12.12 -9.18
N PRO A 126 1.27 11.03 -9.82
CA PRO A 126 1.85 9.89 -9.12
C PRO A 126 3.17 10.23 -8.42
N ILE A 127 3.55 9.44 -7.41
CA ILE A 127 4.85 9.52 -6.74
C ILE A 127 5.75 8.44 -7.35
N ALA A 128 6.93 8.82 -7.85
CA ALA A 128 7.90 7.91 -8.44
C ALA A 128 8.86 7.35 -7.37
N ALA A 129 8.32 6.82 -6.27
CA ALA A 129 9.14 6.17 -5.25
C ALA A 129 9.70 4.85 -5.80
N THR A 130 10.99 4.62 -5.61
CA THR A 130 11.68 3.41 -6.10
C THR A 130 11.78 2.32 -5.04
N GLU A 131 11.69 2.69 -3.77
CA GLU A 131 11.83 1.78 -2.64
C GLU A 131 10.51 1.64 -1.87
N THR A 132 10.27 0.46 -1.31
CA THR A 132 9.20 0.19 -0.36
C THR A 132 9.81 -0.28 0.96
N ALA A 133 9.11 -0.03 2.07
CA ALA A 133 9.49 -0.55 3.37
C ALA A 133 8.29 -1.19 4.08
N PRO A 134 8.49 -2.32 4.79
CA PRO A 134 7.43 -2.90 5.60
C PRO A 134 7.07 -1.96 6.74
N ILE A 135 5.77 -1.85 7.04
CA ILE A 135 5.26 -1.01 8.15
C ILE A 135 5.72 -1.58 9.49
N GLU A 136 5.65 -2.90 9.65
CA GLU A 136 6.07 -3.59 10.87
C GLU A 136 7.57 -3.92 10.82
N LYS A 137 8.39 -2.99 11.35
CA LYS A 137 9.83 -3.18 11.48
C LYS A 137 10.25 -3.31 12.94
N VAL A 138 11.12 -4.27 13.22
CA VAL A 138 11.73 -4.42 14.56
C VAL A 138 12.54 -3.16 14.89
N ALA A 139 12.29 -2.59 16.06
CA ALA A 139 12.99 -1.40 16.55
C ALA A 139 14.49 -1.67 16.76
N PRO A 140 15.37 -0.66 16.61
CA PRO A 140 16.78 -0.82 16.84
C PRO A 140 17.06 -1.22 18.30
N GLY A 141 17.89 -2.24 18.50
CA GLY A 141 18.33 -2.71 19.81
C GLY A 141 19.29 -1.73 20.50
N VAL A 142 19.55 -1.93 21.80
CA VAL A 142 20.34 -1.00 22.64
C VAL A 142 21.74 -0.72 22.06
N ILE A 143 22.41 -1.75 21.53
CA ILE A 143 23.77 -1.63 20.96
C ILE A 143 23.78 -0.75 19.70
N ALA A 144 22.70 -0.73 18.92
CA ALA A 144 22.60 0.06 17.70
C ALA A 144 22.21 1.53 17.97
N ARG A 145 21.86 1.88 19.21
CA ARG A 145 21.45 3.23 19.59
C ARG A 145 22.65 4.03 20.04
N GLN A 146 22.70 5.30 19.62
CA GLN A 146 23.64 6.29 20.14
C GLN A 146 22.94 7.10 21.25
N SER A 147 23.70 7.57 22.23
CA SER A 147 23.19 8.57 23.19
C SER A 147 22.82 9.84 22.45
N VAL A 148 21.66 10.42 22.75
CA VAL A 148 21.21 11.67 22.13
C VAL A 148 22.02 12.83 22.72
N ASP A 149 22.89 13.42 21.92
CA ASP A 149 23.77 14.54 22.27
C ASP A 149 23.48 15.83 21.49
N GLN A 150 22.56 15.76 20.52
CA GLN A 150 22.15 16.89 19.69
C GLN A 150 20.68 17.27 19.98
N PRO A 151 20.38 18.53 20.35
CA PRO A 151 19.02 18.97 20.59
C PRO A 151 18.25 19.20 19.28
N VAL A 152 16.96 18.89 19.27
CA VAL A 152 16.02 19.21 18.18
C VAL A 152 15.33 20.53 18.50
N GLN A 153 15.64 21.57 17.71
CA GLN A 153 15.11 22.91 17.94
C GLN A 153 13.63 23.00 17.56
N MET A 154 12.77 23.32 18.54
CA MET A 154 11.34 23.51 18.30
C MET A 154 10.99 24.97 17.99
N GLY A 155 11.83 25.93 18.43
CA GLY A 155 11.56 27.36 18.29
C GLY A 155 10.56 27.89 19.32
N ILE A 156 10.26 27.10 20.35
CA ILE A 156 9.34 27.44 21.43
C ILE A 156 10.17 27.62 22.69
N LYS A 157 10.41 28.89 23.08
CA LYS A 157 11.30 29.26 24.20
C LYS A 157 11.07 28.44 25.47
N CYS A 158 9.81 28.21 25.85
CA CYS A 158 9.48 27.46 27.05
C CYS A 158 9.89 25.99 26.97
N ILE A 159 9.78 25.38 25.79
CA ILE A 159 10.18 23.98 25.55
C ILE A 159 11.71 23.91 25.48
N ASP A 160 12.31 24.71 24.59
CA ASP A 160 13.75 24.67 24.35
C ASP A 160 14.58 25.01 25.61
N ALA A 161 14.04 25.80 26.54
CA ALA A 161 14.72 26.18 27.78
C ALA A 161 14.42 25.25 28.97
N MET A 162 13.21 24.71 29.11
CA MET A 162 12.81 23.93 30.30
C MET A 162 12.81 22.42 30.04
N VAL A 163 12.42 21.99 28.84
CA VAL A 163 12.26 20.58 28.48
C VAL A 163 12.78 20.38 27.04
N PRO A 164 14.12 20.40 26.84
CA PRO A 164 14.70 20.22 25.51
C PRO A 164 14.34 18.84 24.94
N ILE A 165 14.08 18.79 23.64
CA ILE A 165 13.74 17.58 22.88
C ILE A 165 14.97 17.08 22.12
#